data_AF-A0A179B7L5-F1
#
_entry.id   AF-A0A179B7L5-F1
#
_cell.length_a   1.000
_cell.length_b   1.000
_cell.length_c   1.000
_cell.angle_alpha   90.00
_cell.angle_beta   90.00
_cell.angle_gamma   90.00
#
_symmetry.space_group_name_H-M   'P 1'
#
loop_
_entity.id
_entity.type
_entity.pdbx_description
1 polymer ?
#
loop_
_entity_poly.entity_id
_entity_poly.type
_entity_poly.pdbx_seq_one_letter_code
_entity_poly.pdbx_strand_id
1 'polypeptide(L)'
;MPDLPPYPKERNIPALLLPHTAAQRATWRSGLKKGWSDGVRLAKNNFTDAVYTMCRTFLGILLYDRLHAKNRIGSPYFAISNLGTVNHGTDLREDDRVLRITKPASWHVSGLRLVHHYTLIWNPGLPMQKIQKAGKL
;
A
#
# COMPACT_ATOMS: atom_id res chain seq x y z
N MET A 1 4.85 -31.04 27.64
CA MET A 1 4.68 -30.63 26.22
C MET A 1 3.20 -30.37 26.04
N PRO A 2 2.77 -29.24 25.44
CA PRO A 2 1.37 -29.10 25.05
C PRO A 2 0.99 -30.29 24.16
N ASP A 3 -0.20 -30.82 24.37
CA ASP A 3 -0.74 -31.94 23.60
C ASP A 3 -0.75 -31.57 22.12
N LEU A 4 -0.47 -32.56 21.26
CA LEU A 4 -0.60 -32.35 19.82
C LEU A 4 -2.10 -32.15 19.55
N PRO A 5 -2.51 -31.07 18.86
CA PRO A 5 -3.91 -30.92 18.49
C PRO A 5 -4.37 -32.15 17.70
N PRO A 6 -5.62 -32.62 17.88
CA PRO A 6 -6.18 -33.67 17.04
C PRO A 6 -6.04 -33.23 15.57
N TYR A 7 -5.82 -34.20 14.68
CA TYR A 7 -5.54 -34.05 13.24
C TYR A 7 -6.06 -32.73 12.64
N PRO A 8 -5.27 -32.01 11.83
CA PRO A 8 -5.71 -30.75 11.23
C PRO A 8 -7.07 -30.98 10.58
N LYS A 9 -8.10 -30.31 11.10
CA LYS A 9 -9.47 -30.31 10.54
C LYS A 9 -9.52 -29.48 9.26
N GLU A 10 -8.53 -29.61 8.41
CA GLU A 10 -8.55 -29.02 7.08
C GLU A 10 -9.37 -29.94 6.18
N ARG A 11 -10.52 -29.43 5.73
CA ARG A 11 -11.51 -30.15 4.91
C ARG A 11 -10.98 -30.63 3.55
N ASN A 12 -9.75 -30.27 3.19
CA ASN A 12 -9.17 -30.38 1.84
C ASN A 12 -7.87 -31.18 1.77
N ILE A 13 -7.59 -32.10 2.69
CA ILE A 13 -6.47 -33.04 2.48
C ILE A 13 -6.96 -34.14 1.52
N PRO A 14 -6.36 -34.29 0.33
CA PRO A 14 -6.69 -35.37 -0.59
C PRO A 14 -6.53 -36.73 0.12
N ALA A 15 -7.50 -37.63 -0.04
CA ALA A 15 -7.49 -38.92 0.62
C ALA A 15 -6.21 -39.75 0.34
N LEU A 16 -5.57 -39.52 -0.81
CA LEU A 16 -4.30 -40.14 -1.21
C LEU A 16 -3.12 -39.75 -0.30
N LEU A 17 -3.16 -38.57 0.32
CA LEU A 17 -2.09 -38.10 1.21
C LEU A 17 -2.27 -38.57 2.66
N LEU A 18 -3.39 -39.24 2.97
CA LEU A 18 -3.63 -39.78 4.30
C LEU A 18 -2.78 -41.04 4.53
N PRO A 19 -2.15 -41.18 5.72
CA PRO A 19 -1.33 -42.35 5.99
C PRO A 19 -2.18 -43.62 6.18
N HIS A 20 -2.05 -44.57 5.27
CA HIS A 20 -2.81 -45.83 5.30
C HIS A 20 -2.14 -46.88 6.19
N THR A 21 -0.81 -47.00 6.16
CA THR A 21 -0.05 -47.99 6.95
C THR A 21 0.47 -47.42 8.27
N ALA A 22 0.77 -48.29 9.24
CA ALA A 22 1.30 -47.88 10.55
C ALA A 22 2.64 -47.13 10.43
N ALA A 23 3.52 -47.55 9.51
CA ALA A 23 4.79 -46.87 9.23
C ALA A 23 4.57 -45.47 8.65
N GLN A 24 3.65 -45.32 7.69
CA GLN A 24 3.28 -44.00 7.14
C GLN A 24 2.71 -43.08 8.23
N ARG A 25 1.89 -43.61 9.15
CA ARG A 25 1.33 -42.82 10.27
C ARG A 25 2.42 -42.30 11.21
N ALA A 26 3.46 -43.09 11.47
CA ALA A 26 4.58 -42.65 12.30
C ALA A 26 5.34 -41.49 11.65
N THR A 27 5.67 -41.60 10.36
CA THR A 27 6.32 -40.53 9.59
C THR A 27 5.45 -39.29 9.51
N TRP A 28 4.15 -39.46 9.25
CA TRP A 28 3.17 -38.38 9.19
C TRP A 28 3.09 -37.61 10.52
N ARG A 29 3.01 -38.31 11.65
CA ARG A 29 2.98 -37.68 12.99
C ARG A 29 4.25 -36.89 13.28
N SER A 30 5.41 -37.42 12.88
CA SER A 30 6.69 -36.71 13.01
C SER A 30 6.72 -35.42 12.17
N GLY A 31 6.29 -35.51 10.91
CA GLY A 31 6.16 -34.38 9.99
C GLY A 31 5.19 -33.31 10.51
N LEU A 32 4.03 -33.71 11.01
CA LEU A 32 3.06 -32.80 11.62
C LEU A 32 3.63 -32.07 12.83
N LYS A 33 4.32 -32.77 13.75
CA LYS A 33 4.93 -32.15 14.92
C LYS A 33 5.98 -31.11 14.52
N LYS A 34 6.79 -31.43 13.50
CA LYS A 34 7.78 -30.50 12.94
C LYS A 34 7.10 -29.29 12.29
N GLY A 35 6.16 -29.52 11.39
CA GLY A 35 5.42 -28.46 10.69
C GLY A 35 4.65 -27.54 11.63
N TRP A 36 4.08 -28.07 12.71
CA TRP A 36 3.43 -27.28 13.75
C TRP A 36 4.43 -26.37 14.48
N SER A 37 5.56 -26.92 14.94
CA SER A 37 6.62 -26.14 15.57
C SER A 37 7.17 -25.05 14.65
N ASP A 38 7.38 -25.40 13.38
CA ASP A 38 7.86 -24.47 12.35
C ASP A 38 6.82 -23.38 12.04
N GLY A 39 5.53 -23.73 11.98
CA GLY A 39 4.43 -22.80 11.79
C GLY A 39 4.28 -21.81 12.95
N VAL A 40 4.39 -22.27 14.20
CA VAL A 40 4.39 -21.39 15.38
C VAL A 40 5.57 -20.43 15.34
N ARG A 41 6.76 -20.91 14.97
CA ARG A 41 7.95 -20.07 14.82
C ARG A 41 7.78 -19.03 13.70
N LEU A 42 7.25 -19.45 12.56
CA LEU A 42 6.96 -18.57 11.42
C LEU A 42 5.94 -17.49 11.82
N ALA A 43 4.85 -17.87 12.48
CA ALA A 43 3.83 -16.92 12.94
C ALA A 43 4.42 -15.86 13.89
N LYS A 44 5.30 -16.27 14.82
CA LYS A 44 5.99 -15.35 15.72
C LYS A 44 6.90 -14.36 14.96
N ASN A 45 7.64 -14.84 13.97
CA ASN A 45 8.50 -13.99 13.15
C ASN A 45 7.67 -12.99 12.33
N ASN A 46 6.64 -13.47 11.63
CA ASN A 46 5.74 -12.62 10.83
C ASN A 46 5.07 -11.54 11.68
N PHE A 47 4.64 -11.89 12.90
CA PHE A 47 4.07 -10.93 13.83
C PHE A 47 5.09 -9.84 14.22
N THR A 48 6.32 -10.25 14.52
CA THR A 48 7.40 -9.33 14.89
C THR A 48 7.73 -8.36 13.74
N ASP A 49 7.84 -8.88 12.51
CA ASP A 49 8.10 -8.07 11.31
C ASP A 49 6.95 -7.10 11.00
N ALA A 50 5.70 -7.53 11.22
CA ALA A 50 4.53 -6.69 11.08
C ALA A 50 4.55 -5.52 12.08
N VAL A 51 4.90 -5.78 13.34
CA VAL A 51 5.04 -4.74 14.36
C VAL A 51 6.15 -3.75 13.99
N TYR A 52 7.32 -4.22 13.55
CA TYR A 52 8.39 -3.32 13.10
C TYR A 52 7.97 -2.46 11.91
N THR A 53 7.25 -3.05 10.95
CA THR A 53 6.72 -2.33 9.79
C THR A 53 5.71 -1.26 10.20
N MET A 54 4.83 -1.57 11.15
CA MET A 54 3.86 -0.62 11.71
C MET A 54 4.58 0.55 12.38
N CYS A 55 5.52 0.28 13.28
CA CYS A 55 6.30 1.31 13.97
C CYS A 55 7.07 2.21 12.99
N ARG A 56 7.77 1.62 12.01
CA ARG A 56 8.48 2.37 10.97
C ARG A 56 7.54 3.26 10.15
N THR A 57 6.38 2.74 9.74
CA THR A 57 5.41 3.49 8.94
C THR A 57 4.83 4.65 9.73
N PHE A 58 4.45 4.44 10.98
CA PHE A 58 3.92 5.49 11.85
C PHE A 58 4.94 6.60 12.11
N LEU A 59 6.19 6.22 12.43
CA LEU A 59 7.27 7.19 12.60
C LEU A 59 7.58 7.94 11.29
N GLY A 60 7.47 7.27 10.14
CA GLY A 60 7.64 7.90 8.82
C GLY A 60 6.59 8.98 8.55
N ILE A 61 5.32 8.73 8.90
CA ILE A 61 4.23 9.71 8.76
C ILE A 61 4.49 10.92 9.68
N LEU A 62 4.87 10.69 10.93
CA LEU A 62 5.19 11.76 11.88
C LEU A 62 6.44 12.56 11.45
N LEU A 63 7.45 11.89 10.90
CA LEU A 63 8.63 12.54 10.36
C LEU A 63 8.29 13.44 9.17
N TYR A 64 7.44 12.96 8.26
CA TYR A 64 6.94 13.76 7.14
C TYR A 64 6.27 15.04 7.65
N ASP A 65 5.34 14.92 8.60
CA ASP A 65 4.61 16.07 9.15
C ASP A 65 5.56 17.12 9.77
N ARG A 66 6.52 16.66 10.58
CA ARG A 66 7.56 17.53 11.16
C ARG A 66 8.46 18.21 10.11
N LEU A 67 8.81 17.51 9.03
CA LEU A 67 9.66 18.06 7.97
C LEU A 67 8.90 19.01 7.05
N HIS A 68 7.62 18.74 6.82
CA HIS A 68 6.71 19.61 6.09
C HIS A 68 6.50 20.93 6.86
N ALA A 69 6.25 20.84 8.18
CA ALA A 69 6.17 22.03 9.05
C ALA A 69 7.45 22.89 9.05
N LYS A 70 8.62 22.26 8.83
CA LYS A 70 9.92 22.93 8.70
C LYS A 70 10.26 23.35 7.26
N ASN A 71 9.32 23.24 6.33
CA ASN A 71 9.50 23.59 4.92
C ASN A 71 10.69 22.86 4.24
N ARG A 72 10.98 21.63 4.65
CA ARG A 72 12.07 20.79 4.09
C ARG A 72 11.56 19.81 3.02
N ILE A 73 10.28 19.48 3.06
CA ILE A 73 9.59 18.62 2.09
C ILE A 73 8.32 19.35 1.66
N GLY A 74 8.02 19.32 0.36
CA GLY A 74 6.78 19.88 -0.18
C GLY A 74 5.62 18.88 -0.11
N SER A 75 4.40 19.40 0.13
CA SER A 75 3.16 18.63 0.06
C SER A 75 2.92 18.06 -1.35
N PRO A 76 2.26 16.89 -1.48
CA PRO A 76 1.73 16.48 -2.77
C PRO A 76 0.74 17.51 -3.32
N TYR A 77 0.71 17.64 -4.64
CA TYR A 77 -0.24 18.52 -5.32
C TYR A 77 -1.42 17.69 -5.84
N PHE A 78 -2.64 18.18 -5.61
CA PHE A 78 -3.88 17.53 -6.02
C PHE A 78 -4.56 18.36 -7.10
N ALA A 79 -5.06 17.71 -8.14
CA ALA A 79 -6.04 18.27 -9.04
C ALA A 79 -7.42 17.71 -8.66
N ILE A 80 -8.41 18.61 -8.62
CA ILE A 80 -9.80 18.27 -8.33
C ILE A 80 -10.59 18.55 -9.60
N SER A 81 -11.32 17.55 -10.09
CA SER A 81 -12.27 17.70 -11.17
C SER A 81 -13.67 17.46 -10.63
N ASN A 82 -14.53 18.48 -10.67
CA ASN A 82 -15.93 18.33 -10.34
C ASN A 82 -16.71 17.90 -11.59
N LEU A 83 -17.31 16.72 -11.55
CA LEU A 83 -18.06 16.13 -12.66
C LEU A 83 -19.57 16.42 -12.53
N GLY A 84 -20.02 16.95 -11.40
CA GLY A 84 -21.43 17.27 -11.16
C GLY A 84 -22.29 16.00 -11.05
N THR A 85 -23.38 15.94 -11.80
CA THR A 85 -24.25 14.75 -11.83
C THR A 85 -23.86 13.85 -13.00
N VAL A 86 -23.36 12.65 -12.70
CA VAL A 86 -22.94 11.66 -13.69
C VAL A 86 -23.94 10.52 -13.72
N ASN A 87 -24.50 10.24 -14.90
CA ASN A 87 -25.38 9.11 -15.12
C ASN A 87 -24.61 8.00 -15.86
N HIS A 88 -24.39 6.88 -15.16
CA HIS A 88 -23.73 5.67 -15.67
C HIS A 88 -24.75 4.60 -16.09
N GLY A 89 -25.83 5.00 -16.76
CA GLY A 89 -26.82 4.10 -17.36
C GLY A 89 -27.75 3.46 -16.32
N THR A 90 -27.22 2.63 -15.42
CA THR A 90 -27.95 2.02 -14.30
C THR A 90 -27.74 2.73 -12.98
N ASP A 91 -26.66 3.50 -12.82
CA ASP A 91 -26.33 4.22 -11.59
C ASP A 91 -26.22 5.74 -11.81
N LEU A 92 -26.80 6.51 -10.89
CA LEU A 92 -26.67 7.96 -10.83
C LEU A 92 -25.74 8.35 -9.69
N ARG A 93 -24.74 9.18 -9.97
CA ARG A 93 -23.87 9.81 -8.95
C ARG A 93 -24.06 11.31 -8.97
N GLU A 94 -24.39 11.87 -7.82
CA GLU A 94 -24.54 13.31 -7.61
C GLU A 94 -23.31 13.87 -6.88
N ASP A 95 -22.90 15.10 -7.22
CA ASP A 95 -21.68 15.76 -6.74
C ASP A 95 -20.42 14.89 -6.90
N ASP A 96 -20.28 14.23 -8.06
CA ASP A 96 -19.13 13.36 -8.32
C ASP A 96 -17.85 14.19 -8.50
N ARG A 97 -16.80 13.81 -7.77
CA ARG A 97 -15.52 14.53 -7.73
C ARG A 97 -14.38 13.55 -7.87
N VAL A 98 -13.49 13.83 -8.82
CA VAL A 98 -12.25 13.09 -9.00
C VAL A 98 -11.09 13.89 -8.42
N LEU A 99 -10.43 13.30 -7.41
CA LEU A 99 -9.16 13.80 -6.88
C LEU A 99 -8.01 12.99 -7.48
N ARG A 100 -7.01 13.69 -8.01
CA ARG A 100 -5.79 13.07 -8.54
C ARG A 100 -4.55 13.75 -7.98
N ILE A 101 -3.60 12.96 -7.48
CA ILE A 101 -2.25 13.47 -7.17
C ILE A 101 -1.54 13.73 -8.50
N THR A 102 -1.25 14.99 -8.80
CA THR A 102 -0.53 15.40 -10.02
C THR A 102 0.97 15.51 -9.79
N LYS A 103 1.40 15.74 -8.54
CA LYS A 103 2.80 15.72 -8.15
C LYS A 103 2.98 15.06 -6.78
N PRO A 104 3.85 14.05 -6.64
CA PRO A 104 4.15 13.46 -5.35
C PRO A 104 4.93 14.43 -4.46
N ALA A 105 4.95 14.16 -3.15
CA ALA A 105 5.79 14.90 -2.21
C ALA A 105 7.27 14.80 -2.63
N SER A 106 8.00 15.91 -2.55
CA SER A 106 9.42 15.97 -2.94
C SER A 106 10.23 16.78 -1.94
N TRP A 107 11.47 16.38 -1.70
CA TRP A 107 12.42 17.14 -0.88
C TRP A 107 12.73 18.51 -1.49
N HIS A 108 12.84 19.53 -0.65
CA HIS A 108 13.38 20.82 -1.05
C HIS A 108 14.91 20.70 -1.10
N VAL A 109 15.46 20.51 -2.31
CA VAL A 109 16.91 20.45 -2.52
C VAL A 109 17.48 21.87 -2.46
N SER A 110 17.94 22.28 -1.29
CA SER A 110 18.70 23.53 -1.13
C SER A 110 20.12 23.32 -1.66
N GLY A 111 20.37 23.79 -2.89
CA GLY A 111 21.66 23.70 -3.58
C GLY A 111 21.58 23.88 -5.09
N LEU A 112 20.39 23.69 -5.68
CA LEU A 112 20.12 24.03 -7.07
C LEU A 112 19.26 25.28 -7.11
N ARG A 113 19.85 26.37 -7.61
CA ARG A 113 19.13 27.54 -8.14
C ARG A 113 17.98 27.00 -8.99
N LEU A 114 16.73 27.31 -8.62
CA LEU A 114 15.53 26.92 -9.35
C LEU A 114 15.57 27.54 -10.77
N VAL A 115 16.16 26.84 -11.72
CA VAL A 115 15.69 26.91 -13.11
C VAL A 115 14.42 26.06 -13.08
N HIS A 116 13.27 26.73 -13.11
CA HIS A 116 11.97 26.07 -13.16
C HIS A 116 11.90 25.20 -14.42
N HIS A 117 12.26 23.92 -14.32
CA HIS A 117 11.89 22.92 -15.32
C HIS A 117 10.42 22.57 -15.10
N TYR A 118 9.52 23.38 -15.66
CA TYR A 118 8.18 22.91 -16.01
C TYR A 118 8.37 21.96 -17.20
N THR A 119 8.38 20.65 -16.94
CA THR A 119 8.12 19.68 -17.99
C THR A 119 6.64 19.78 -18.34
N LEU A 120 6.34 20.64 -19.30
CA LEU A 120 5.06 20.61 -20.03
C LEU A 120 5.00 19.24 -20.72
N ILE A 121 4.21 18.32 -20.18
CA ILE A 121 3.76 17.16 -20.94
C ILE A 121 2.74 17.73 -21.93
N TRP A 122 3.20 18.00 -23.15
CA TRP A 122 2.37 18.48 -24.24
C TRP A 122 1.30 17.42 -24.54
N ASN A 123 0.03 17.75 -24.26
CA ASN A 123 -1.12 16.95 -24.66
C ASN A 123 -1.78 17.64 -25.87
N PRO A 124 -1.73 17.07 -27.09
CA PRO A 124 -2.21 17.73 -28.32
C PRO A 124 -3.70 18.08 -28.34
N GLY A 125 -4.49 17.59 -27.39
CA GLY A 125 -5.96 17.68 -27.43
C GLY A 125 -6.61 18.76 -26.56
N LEU A 126 -5.85 19.60 -25.84
CA LEU A 126 -6.44 20.64 -24.99
C LEU A 126 -6.40 22.01 -25.68
N PRO A 127 -7.53 22.73 -25.81
CA PRO A 127 -7.53 24.06 -26.40
C PRO A 127 -6.70 25.03 -25.54
N MET A 128 -5.78 25.75 -26.19
CA MET A 128 -4.88 26.70 -25.54
C MET A 128 -5.68 27.84 -24.89
N GLN A 129 -5.68 27.91 -23.55
CA GLN A 129 -6.09 29.13 -22.86
C GLN A 129 -4.94 30.15 -22.92
N LYS A 130 -5.17 31.30 -23.57
CA LYS A 130 -4.24 32.42 -23.58
C LYS A 130 -4.19 33.04 -22.18
N ILE A 131 -3.10 32.78 -21.45
CA ILE A 131 -2.87 33.41 -20.15
C ILE A 131 -2.49 34.87 -20.39
N GLN A 132 -3.36 35.81 -19.99
CA GLN A 132 -3.03 37.23 -19.95
C GLN A 132 -2.07 37.49 -18.78
N LYS A 133 -0.97 38.18 -19.08
CA LYS A 133 0.09 38.52 -18.11
C LYS A 133 -0.43 39.66 -17.22
N ALA A 134 -0.71 39.38 -15.94
CA ALA A 134 -1.02 40.43 -14.98
C ALA A 134 0.23 41.30 -14.72
N GLY A 135 0.02 42.61 -14.80
CA GLY A 135 1.05 43.65 -14.74
C GLY A 135 1.75 43.77 -13.38
N LYS A 136 2.96 44.33 -13.43
CA LYS A 136 3.74 44.79 -12.26
C LYS A 136 3.01 45.97 -11.60
N LEU A 137 3.00 45.97 -10.27
CA LEU A 137 3.04 47.17 -9.43
C LEU A 137 4.34 47.09 -8.62
#